data_AF-A0A535R4J6-F1
#
_entry.id   AF-A0A535R4J6-F1
#
_cell.length_a   1.000
_cell.length_b   1.000
_cell.length_c   1.000
_cell.angle_alpha   90.00
_cell.angle_beta   90.00
_cell.angle_gamma   90.00
#
_symmetry.space_group_name_H-M   'P 1'
#
loop_
_entity.id
_entity.type
_entity.pdbx_description
1 polymer ?
#
loop_
_entity_poly.entity_id
_entity_poly.type
_entity_poly.pdbx_seq_one_letter_code
_entity_poly.pdbx_strand_id
1 'polypeptide(L)' 'MERGLWALVALVLGLGGWYMLLLGLGGWLGYLVIGMGIGIGCSVLGSLAHDALAGPTHPR' A
#
# COMPACT_ATOMS: atom_id res chain seq x y z
N MET A 1 11.95 -8.37 4.45
CA MET A 1 11.81 -8.24 2.97
C MET A 1 10.35 -8.18 2.53
N GLU A 2 9.47 -8.99 3.09
CA GLU A 2 8.05 -9.09 2.66
C GLU A 2 7.25 -7.77 2.82
N ARG A 3 7.43 -7.03 3.92
CA ARG A 3 6.72 -5.75 4.14
C ARG A 3 7.08 -4.66 3.14
N GLY A 4 8.35 -4.59 2.75
CA GLY A 4 8.81 -3.66 1.72
C GLY A 4 8.24 -3.99 0.34
N LEU A 5 8.06 -5.29 0.04
CA LEU A 5 7.40 -5.74 -1.17
C LEU A 5 5.92 -5.32 -1.17
N TRP A 6 5.20 -5.48 -0.06
CA TRP A 6 3.81 -5.03 0.06
C TRP A 6 3.67 -3.50 -0.02
N ALA A 7 4.61 -2.75 0.55
CA ALA A 7 4.66 -1.30 0.39
C ALA A 7 4.87 -0.90 -1.08
N LEU A 8 5.76 -1.60 -1.79
CA LEU A 8 5.98 -1.39 -3.22
C LEU A 8 4.73 -1.72 -4.03
N VAL A 9 4.03 -2.82 -3.73
CA VAL A 9 2.77 -3.20 -4.37
C VAL A 9 1.71 -2.12 -4.14
N ALA A 10 1.55 -1.63 -2.91
CA ALA A 10 0.64 -0.54 -2.59
C ALA A 10 0.94 0.72 -3.41
N LEU A 11 2.22 1.08 -3.52
CA LEU A 11 2.68 2.22 -4.29
C LEU A 11 2.41 2.05 -5.78
N VAL A 12 2.73 0.89 -6.36
CA VAL A 12 2.50 0.58 -7.77
C VAL A 12 1.01 0.60 -8.10
N LEU A 13 0.15 0.03 -7.24
CA LEU A 13 -1.30 0.07 -7.41
C LEU A 13 -1.83 1.51 -7.31
N GLY A 14 -1.40 2.28 -6.31
CA GLY A 14 -1.80 3.67 -6.17
C GLY A 14 -1.42 4.52 -7.39
N LEU A 15 -0.15 4.46 -7.82
CA LEU A 15 0.33 5.20 -8.99
C LEU A 15 -0.29 4.71 -10.30
N GLY A 16 -0.41 3.39 -10.47
CA GLY A 16 -0.98 2.78 -11.66
C GLY A 16 -2.47 3.11 -11.83
N GLY A 17 -3.23 3.07 -10.74
CA GLY A 17 -4.64 3.46 -10.74
C GLY A 17 -4.83 4.96 -11.01
N TRP A 18 -3.96 5.82 -10.43
CA TRP A 18 -3.96 7.25 -10.71
C TRP A 18 -3.63 7.55 -12.18
N TYR A 19 -2.65 6.83 -12.74
CA TYR A 19 -2.27 6.95 -14.13
C TYR A 19 -3.39 6.51 -15.09
N MET A 20 -4.10 5.42 -14.80
CA MET A 20 -5.28 5.00 -15.56
C MET A 20 -6.37 6.08 -15.59
N LEU A 21 -6.62 6.73 -14.45
CA LEU A 21 -7.57 7.83 -14.34
C LEU A 21 -7.18 9.02 -15.20
N LEU A 22 -5.90 9.41 -15.19
CA LEU A 22 -5.39 10.49 -16.03
C LEU A 22 -5.50 10.19 -17.52
N LEU A 23 -5.30 8.93 -17.92
CA LEU A 23 -5.45 8.50 -19.30
C LEU A 23 -6.91 8.29 -19.73
N GLY A 24 -7.87 8.41 -18.81
CA GLY A 24 -9.28 8.07 -19.07
C GLY A 24 -9.49 6.57 -19.38
N LEU A 25 -8.49 5.73 -19.12
CA LEU A 25 -8.52 4.30 -19.39
C LEU A 25 -9.17 3.57 -18.20
N GLY A 26 -10.22 2.82 -18.48
CA GLY A 26 -10.84 1.91 -17.50
C GLY A 26 -11.87 2.55 -16.55
N GLY A 27 -12.13 3.86 -16.62
CA GLY A 27 -13.21 4.51 -15.88
C GLY A 27 -13.22 4.18 -14.38
N TRP A 28 -14.23 3.44 -13.93
CA TRP A 28 -14.39 3.03 -12.52
C TRP A 28 -13.26 2.13 -11.99
N LEU A 29 -12.56 1.39 -12.87
CA LEU A 29 -11.44 0.52 -12.48
C LEU A 29 -10.27 1.30 -11.88
N GLY A 30 -10.00 2.53 -12.34
CA GLY A 30 -8.92 3.35 -11.77
C GLY A 30 -9.12 3.60 -10.28
N TYR A 31 -10.36 3.88 -9.87
CA TYR A 31 -10.72 4.07 -8.46
C TYR A 31 -10.58 2.79 -7.63
N LEU A 32 -10.95 1.63 -8.19
CA LEU A 32 -10.73 0.34 -7.51
C LEU A 32 -9.24 0.09 -7.26
N VAL A 33 -8.41 0.30 -8.28
CA VAL A 33 -6.97 0.04 -8.21
C VAL A 33 -6.30 0.97 -7.19
N ILE A 34 -6.70 2.25 -7.16
CA ILE A 34 -6.28 3.20 -6.13
C ILE A 34 -6.73 2.72 -4.74
N GLY A 35 -8.01 2.35 -4.60
CA GLY A 35 -8.58 1.90 -3.32
C GLY A 35 -7.86 0.66 -2.77
N MET A 36 -7.53 -0.29 -3.64
CA MET A 36 -6.76 -1.47 -3.27
C MET A 36 -5.34 -1.12 -2.84
N GLY A 37 -4.67 -0.20 -3.56
CA GLY A 37 -3.37 0.34 -3.16
C GLY A 37 -3.40 1.00 -1.78
N ILE A 38 -4.43 1.82 -1.51
CA ILE A 38 -4.62 2.48 -0.20
C ILE A 38 -4.86 1.45 0.90
N GLY A 39 -5.68 0.42 0.68
CA GLY A 39 -5.95 -0.62 1.68
C GLY A 39 -4.69 -1.40 2.05
N ILE A 40 -3.89 -1.79 1.05
CA ILE A 40 -2.60 -2.46 1.27
C ILE A 40 -1.62 -1.51 1.97
N GLY A 41 -1.57 -0.24 1.57
CA GLY A 41 -0.74 0.77 2.21
C GLY A 41 -1.08 0.95 3.70
N CYS A 42 -2.37 1.09 4.03
CA CYS A 42 -2.85 1.23 5.40
C CYS A 42 -2.51 0.02 6.28
N SER A 43 -2.63 -1.19 5.74
CA SER A 43 -2.27 -2.41 6.49
C SER A 43 -0.77 -2.51 6.75
N VAL A 44 0.08 -2.14 5.79
CA VAL A 44 1.54 -2.06 6.01
C VAL A 44 1.89 -0.99 7.05
N LEU A 45 1.29 0.20 6.96
CA LEU A 45 1.47 1.28 7.93
C LEU A 45 1.04 0.86 9.34
N GLY A 46 -0.12 0.23 9.48
CA GLY A 46 -0.61 -0.29 10.76
C GLY A 46 0.34 -1.34 11.33
N SER A 47 0.88 -2.22 10.48
CA SER A 47 1.85 -3.23 10.87
C SER A 47 3.19 -2.61 11.34
N LEU A 48 3.68 -1.57 10.65
CA LEU A 48 4.88 -0.84 11.06
C LEU A 48 4.66 -0.04 12.35
N ALA A 49 3.50 0.60 12.48
CA ALA A 49 3.12 1.32 13.70
C ALA A 49 3.01 0.35 14.88
N HIS A 50 2.39 -0.82 14.68
CA HIS A 50 2.32 -1.86 15.70
C HIS A 50 3.71 -2.31 16.16
N ASP A 51 4.64 -2.57 15.24
CA ASP A 51 6.01 -2.94 15.60
C ASP A 51 6.74 -1.80 16.34
N ALA A 52 6.54 -0.55 15.92
CA ALA A 52 7.13 0.62 16.58
C ALA A 52 6.59 0.81 18.00
N LEU A 53 5.30 0.54 18.21
CA LEU A 53 4.65 0.62 19.52
C LEU A 53 4.93 -0.59 20.41
N ALA A 54 5.11 -1.78 19.84
CA ALA A 54 5.46 -3.00 20.56
C ALA A 54 6.87 -2.93 21.18
N GLY A 55 7.67 -1.92 20.79
CA GLY A 55 9.04 -1.74 21.22
C GLY A 55 9.97 -2.78 20.60
N PRO A 56 11.30 -2.60 20.71
CA PRO A 56 12.25 -3.59 20.23
C PRO A 56 12.04 -4.88 21.02
N THR A 57 11.49 -5.90 20.37
CA THR A 57 11.63 -7.28 20.81
C THR A 57 13.11 -7.63 20.68
N HIS A 58 13.86 -7.30 21.71
CA HIS A 58 15.24 -7.72 21.88
C HIS A 58 15.26 -8.93 22.81
N PRO A 59 15.12 -10.17 22.29
CA PRO A 59 15.87 -11.27 22.86
C PRO A 59 17.30 -11.16 22.32
N ARG A 60 18.23 -11.12 23.26
CA ARG A 60 19.68 -11.18 23.05
C ARG A 60 20.09 -12.29 22.08
#